data_AF-A0A7S4BWQ8-F1
#
_entry.id   AF-A0A7S4BWQ8-F1
#
_cell.length_a   1.000
_cell.length_b   1.000
_cell.length_c   1.000
_cell.angle_alpha   90.00
_cell.angle_beta   90.00
_cell.angle_gamma   90.00
#
_symmetry.space_group_name_H-M   'P 1'
#
loop_
_entity.id
_entity.type
_entity.pdbx_description
1 polymer ?
#
loop_
_entity_poly.entity_id
_entity_poly.type
_entity_poly.pdbx_seq_one_letter_code
_entity_poly.pdbx_strand_id
1 'polypeptide(L)'
;AAVEATTAAAADDTAGGAHHGDACSADDAKSDDHALYWQALARALEEQGRLDESAEVLREGLRCAPRAVDLYLSLGVLLERAGAAAAALEVYASFPPPETDLPAFEHAVVANCVARLLLAAQDYDSPLLAESIVTVGRRLGVLNIERHIEALDQADRVEVIRDVYNRIQAGVDQSSFFALKGWNYDRSSVRQKQARRERTCLKSGEEAT
;
A
#
# COMPACT_ATOMS: atom_id res chain seq x y z
N ALA A 1 32.36 -31.92 62.50
CA ALA A 1 33.30 -30.78 62.37
C ALA A 1 33.21 -30.27 60.94
N ALA A 2 33.22 -28.95 60.77
CA ALA A 2 32.80 -28.12 59.61
C ALA A 2 31.26 -27.88 59.58
N VAL A 3 30.67 -26.81 60.14
CA VAL A 3 30.86 -25.33 60.04
C VAL A 3 30.27 -24.78 58.73
N GLU A 4 29.05 -24.23 58.81
CA GLU A 4 28.62 -22.83 58.50
C GLU A 4 28.55 -22.48 57.00
N ALA A 5 27.38 -22.17 56.42
CA ALA A 5 26.53 -20.98 56.54
C ALA A 5 26.95 -19.79 55.65
N THR A 6 26.02 -19.42 54.75
CA THR A 6 25.69 -18.07 54.24
C THR A 6 26.72 -17.30 53.41
N THR A 7 26.33 -16.85 52.21
CA THR A 7 26.13 -15.41 51.88
C THR A 7 25.44 -15.23 50.52
N ALA A 8 24.73 -14.11 50.43
CA ALA A 8 23.90 -13.66 49.33
C ALA A 8 24.65 -12.72 48.37
N ALA A 9 23.97 -12.43 47.25
CA ALA A 9 23.98 -11.20 46.45
C ALA A 9 24.96 -11.04 45.28
N ALA A 10 24.36 -10.82 44.10
CA ALA A 10 24.47 -9.64 43.25
C ALA A 10 24.96 -9.84 41.80
N ALA A 11 24.23 -9.15 40.92
CA ALA A 11 24.55 -8.64 39.57
C ALA A 11 24.67 -9.69 38.44
N ASP A 12 23.71 -9.74 37.50
CA ASP A 12 23.50 -8.83 36.37
C ASP A 12 24.52 -9.11 35.25
N ASP A 13 24.08 -9.71 34.15
CA ASP A 13 24.42 -9.25 32.80
C ASP A 13 23.80 -10.12 31.69
N THR A 14 22.90 -9.45 30.97
CA THR A 14 22.80 -9.34 29.50
C THR A 14 22.51 -10.55 28.59
N ALA A 15 21.57 -10.25 27.69
CA ALA A 15 21.47 -10.70 26.30
C ALA A 15 21.02 -12.15 26.04
N GLY A 16 19.70 -12.33 25.93
CA GLY A 16 19.11 -13.51 25.32
C GLY A 16 17.86 -13.17 24.52
N GLY A 17 17.94 -13.24 23.19
CA GLY A 17 16.79 -13.56 22.34
C GLY A 17 16.17 -12.46 21.49
N ALA A 18 16.96 -11.69 20.73
CA ALA A 18 16.46 -11.02 19.53
C ALA A 18 16.72 -11.91 18.30
N HIS A 19 15.92 -12.95 18.11
CA HIS A 19 15.85 -13.68 16.84
C HIS A 19 14.90 -12.96 15.89
N HIS A 20 15.32 -11.89 15.22
CA HIS A 20 14.61 -11.40 14.02
C HIS A 20 15.59 -10.66 13.11
N GLY A 21 15.76 -11.21 11.90
CA GLY A 21 16.44 -10.53 10.80
C GLY A 21 17.70 -11.25 10.38
N ASP A 22 17.54 -12.39 9.71
CA ASP A 22 18.45 -12.83 8.66
C ASP A 22 17.74 -13.93 7.87
N ALA A 23 16.94 -13.48 6.90
CA ALA A 23 16.41 -14.31 5.84
C ALA A 23 16.59 -13.60 4.50
N CYS A 24 17.78 -13.02 4.26
CA CYS A 24 18.26 -12.88 2.89
C CYS A 24 18.79 -14.25 2.49
N SER A 25 18.00 -14.99 1.72
CA SER A 25 18.46 -16.25 1.17
C SER A 25 19.53 -15.96 0.12
N ALA A 26 20.52 -16.84 -0.02
CA ALA A 26 21.64 -16.65 -0.97
C ALA A 26 21.18 -16.59 -2.45
N ASP A 27 19.91 -16.90 -2.73
CA ASP A 27 19.30 -16.79 -4.06
C ASP A 27 18.84 -15.34 -4.36
N ASP A 28 18.49 -14.55 -3.34
CA ASP A 28 18.06 -13.16 -3.49
C ASP A 28 19.24 -12.26 -3.93
N ALA A 29 20.43 -12.49 -3.38
CA ALA A 29 21.64 -11.70 -3.70
C ALA A 29 22.07 -11.81 -5.17
N LYS A 30 21.76 -12.92 -5.86
CA LYS A 30 22.02 -13.07 -7.31
C LYS A 30 20.94 -12.42 -8.17
N SER A 31 19.72 -12.30 -7.65
CA SER A 31 18.63 -11.59 -8.31
C SER A 31 18.90 -10.08 -8.36
N ASP A 32 19.51 -9.54 -7.29
CA ASP A 32 19.78 -8.10 -7.16
C ASP A 32 20.84 -7.60 -8.18
N ASP A 33 21.93 -8.34 -8.39
CA ASP A 33 22.94 -7.98 -9.39
C ASP A 33 22.37 -7.95 -10.81
N HIS A 34 21.43 -8.86 -11.11
CA HIS A 34 20.78 -8.90 -12.41
C HIS A 34 19.80 -7.73 -12.58
N ALA A 35 19.03 -7.40 -11.54
CA ALA A 35 18.13 -6.25 -11.56
C ALA A 35 18.89 -4.92 -11.79
N LEU A 36 20.01 -4.73 -11.10
CA LEU A 36 20.86 -3.53 -11.28
C LEU A 36 21.35 -3.37 -12.73
N TYR A 37 21.70 -4.47 -13.40
CA TYR A 37 22.09 -4.45 -14.80
C TYR A 37 20.96 -3.93 -15.71
N TRP A 38 19.76 -4.50 -15.58
CA TRP A 38 18.60 -4.11 -16.39
C TRP A 38 18.23 -2.64 -16.15
N GLN A 39 18.30 -2.17 -14.90
CA GLN A 39 18.07 -0.76 -14.59
C GLN A 39 19.12 0.17 -15.20
N ALA A 40 20.40 -0.19 -15.11
CA ALA A 40 21.47 0.63 -15.67
C ALA A 40 21.34 0.75 -17.19
N LEU A 41 20.99 -0.35 -17.87
CA LEU A 41 20.75 -0.35 -19.31
C LEU A 41 19.52 0.49 -19.69
N ALA A 42 18.41 0.32 -18.98
CA ALA A 42 17.20 1.11 -19.19
C ALA A 42 17.46 2.61 -19.01
N ARG A 43 18.19 3.00 -17.96
CA ARG A 43 18.57 4.39 -17.73
C ARG A 43 19.44 4.97 -18.85
N ALA A 44 20.40 4.19 -19.36
CA ALA A 44 21.23 4.62 -20.49
C ALA A 44 20.40 4.83 -21.77
N LEU A 45 19.34 4.06 -21.97
CA LEU A 45 18.40 4.24 -23.09
C LEU A 45 17.50 5.46 -22.88
N GLU A 46 17.03 5.71 -21.65
CA GLU A 46 16.29 6.92 -21.31
C GLU A 46 17.08 8.19 -21.58
N GLU A 47 18.37 8.23 -21.21
CA GLU A 47 19.27 9.36 -21.47
C GLU A 47 19.45 9.64 -22.97
N GLN A 48 19.29 8.62 -23.82
CA GLN A 48 19.29 8.74 -25.27
C GLN A 48 17.92 9.10 -25.87
N GLY A 49 16.89 9.26 -25.03
CA GLY A 49 15.50 9.51 -25.47
C GLY A 49 14.79 8.27 -26.04
N ARG A 50 15.38 7.08 -25.92
CA ARG A 50 14.86 5.82 -26.45
C ARG A 50 13.94 5.15 -25.42
N LEU A 51 12.83 5.81 -25.12
CA LEU A 51 11.94 5.44 -24.02
C LEU A 51 11.23 4.08 -24.25
N ASP A 52 10.84 3.77 -25.48
CA ASP A 52 10.18 2.51 -25.81
C ASP A 52 11.12 1.32 -25.59
N GLU A 53 12.36 1.44 -26.05
CA GLU A 53 13.39 0.41 -25.86
C GLU A 53 13.78 0.25 -24.38
N SER A 54 13.82 1.36 -23.62
CA SER A 54 14.00 1.29 -22.16
C SER A 54 12.88 0.46 -21.50
N ALA A 55 11.63 0.67 -21.91
CA ALA A 55 10.51 -0.09 -21.39
C ALA A 55 10.58 -1.57 -21.78
N GLU A 56 11.05 -1.91 -22.98
CA GLU A 56 11.29 -3.30 -23.41
C GLU A 56 12.37 -3.99 -22.55
N VAL A 57 13.50 -3.31 -22.33
CA VAL A 57 14.61 -3.80 -21.49
C VAL A 57 14.14 -4.07 -20.06
N LEU A 58 13.35 -3.17 -19.47
CA LEU A 58 12.81 -3.39 -18.12
C LEU A 58 11.83 -4.55 -18.06
N ARG A 59 10.99 -4.74 -19.09
CA ARG A 59 10.10 -5.91 -19.19
C ARG A 59 10.87 -7.22 -19.33
N GLU A 60 11.99 -7.22 -20.05
CA GLU A 60 12.89 -8.37 -20.10
C GLU A 60 13.50 -8.67 -18.73
N GLY A 61 13.99 -7.63 -18.03
CA GLY A 61 14.48 -7.76 -16.66
C GLY A 61 13.45 -8.37 -15.72
N LEU A 62 12.19 -7.95 -15.82
CA LEU A 62 11.09 -8.51 -15.01
C LEU A 62 10.83 -10.00 -15.31
N ARG A 63 11.05 -10.47 -16.53
CA ARG A 63 10.96 -11.92 -16.84
C ARG A 63 12.09 -12.71 -16.20
N CYS A 64 13.26 -12.10 -16.04
CA CYS A 64 14.43 -12.73 -15.44
C CYS A 64 14.44 -12.66 -13.91
N ALA A 65 13.97 -11.55 -13.34
CA ALA A 65 13.94 -11.28 -11.90
C ALA A 65 12.55 -10.77 -11.49
N PRO A 66 11.54 -11.64 -11.42
CA PRO A 66 10.15 -11.23 -11.18
C PRO A 66 9.88 -10.67 -9.78
N ARG A 67 10.83 -10.85 -8.85
CA ARG A 67 10.75 -10.34 -7.46
C ARG A 67 11.53 -9.04 -7.25
N ALA A 68 12.27 -8.56 -8.26
CA ALA A 68 13.07 -7.36 -8.14
C ALA A 68 12.19 -6.11 -8.20
N VAL A 69 11.87 -5.54 -7.04
CA VAL A 69 10.98 -4.37 -6.89
C VAL A 69 11.46 -3.18 -7.71
N ASP A 70 12.77 -2.98 -7.79
CA ASP A 70 13.36 -1.82 -8.42
C ASP A 70 13.05 -1.78 -9.94
N LEU A 71 12.88 -2.94 -10.58
CA LEU A 71 12.46 -3.01 -11.99
C LEU A 71 11.01 -2.56 -12.20
N TYR A 72 10.11 -2.92 -11.29
CA TYR A 72 8.73 -2.45 -11.32
C TYR A 72 8.67 -0.93 -11.10
N LEU A 73 9.48 -0.42 -10.17
CA LEU A 73 9.60 1.02 -9.91
C LEU A 73 10.14 1.78 -11.13
N SER A 74 11.21 1.30 -11.74
CA SER A 74 11.76 1.92 -12.96
C SER A 74 10.75 1.92 -14.10
N LEU A 75 10.09 0.80 -14.37
CA LEU A 75 9.14 0.70 -15.48
C LEU A 75 7.89 1.54 -15.24
N GLY A 76 7.35 1.51 -14.01
CA GLY A 76 6.21 2.33 -13.65
C GLY A 76 6.51 3.82 -13.74
N VAL A 77 7.66 4.29 -13.22
CA VAL A 77 8.07 5.71 -13.31
C VAL A 77 8.27 6.14 -14.75
N LEU A 78 8.87 5.29 -15.59
CA LEU A 78 9.03 5.54 -17.02
C LEU A 78 7.68 5.74 -17.71
N LEU A 79 6.71 4.87 -17.43
CA LEU A 79 5.35 4.94 -17.99
C LEU A 79 4.58 6.17 -17.48
N GLU A 80 4.71 6.52 -16.19
CA GLU A 80 4.12 7.73 -15.63
C GLU A 80 4.67 9.00 -16.31
N ARG A 81 5.99 9.05 -16.54
CA ARG A 81 6.64 10.17 -17.28
C ARG A 81 6.18 10.25 -18.73
N ALA A 82 5.84 9.12 -19.34
CA ALA A 82 5.25 9.06 -20.68
C ALA A 82 3.75 9.39 -20.71
N GLY A 83 3.11 9.69 -19.56
CA GLY A 83 1.68 9.97 -19.46
C GLY A 83 0.79 8.72 -19.48
N ALA A 84 1.38 7.52 -19.47
CA ALA A 84 0.67 6.24 -19.51
C ALA A 84 0.34 5.73 -18.10
N ALA A 85 -0.37 6.53 -17.30
CA ALA A 85 -0.67 6.24 -15.89
C ALA A 85 -1.42 4.91 -15.68
N ALA A 86 -2.33 4.54 -16.59
CA ALA A 86 -3.04 3.26 -16.53
C ALA A 86 -2.09 2.07 -16.73
N ALA A 87 -1.16 2.15 -17.69
CA ALA A 87 -0.16 1.11 -17.90
C ALA A 87 0.82 1.01 -16.72
N ALA A 88 1.18 2.14 -16.11
CA ALA A 88 2.00 2.15 -14.89
C ALA A 88 1.29 1.44 -13.73
N LEU A 89 -0.01 1.68 -13.56
CA LEU A 89 -0.84 1.01 -12.57
C LEU A 89 -0.84 -0.51 -12.78
N GLU A 90 -1.00 -0.98 -14.02
CA GLU A 90 -0.94 -2.42 -14.34
C GLU A 90 0.42 -3.03 -13.97
N VAL A 91 1.52 -2.33 -14.25
CA VAL A 91 2.87 -2.78 -13.88
C VAL A 91 3.02 -2.90 -12.38
N TYR A 92 2.68 -1.85 -11.61
CA TYR A 92 2.78 -1.91 -10.15
C TYR A 92 1.85 -2.97 -9.55
N ALA A 93 0.63 -3.11 -10.05
CA ALA A 93 -0.34 -4.10 -9.59
C ALA A 93 0.07 -5.54 -9.93
N SER A 94 0.95 -5.75 -10.91
CA SER A 94 1.49 -7.06 -11.26
C SER A 94 2.60 -7.54 -10.32
N PHE A 95 3.07 -6.69 -9.39
CA PHE A 95 4.07 -7.09 -8.39
C PHE A 95 3.54 -8.26 -7.55
N PRO A 96 4.34 -9.31 -7.31
CA PRO A 96 3.90 -10.46 -6.54
C PRO A 96 3.33 -10.08 -5.17
N PRO A 97 2.25 -10.74 -4.71
CA PRO A 97 1.68 -10.46 -3.41
C PRO A 97 2.63 -10.90 -2.28
N PRO A 98 2.53 -10.28 -1.09
CA PRO A 98 3.35 -10.66 0.05
C PRO A 98 3.04 -12.09 0.50
N GLU A 99 4.09 -12.86 0.78
CA GLU A 99 3.97 -14.23 1.28
C GLU A 99 3.56 -14.29 2.76
N THR A 100 3.87 -13.24 3.52
CA THR A 100 3.60 -13.12 4.95
C THR A 100 2.51 -12.11 5.24
N ASP A 101 1.84 -12.28 6.37
CA ASP A 101 0.78 -11.36 6.82
C ASP A 101 1.31 -9.93 7.06
N LEU A 102 2.54 -9.77 7.54
CA LEU A 102 3.23 -8.48 7.53
C LEU A 102 3.93 -8.28 6.17
N PRO A 103 3.52 -7.29 5.36
CA PRO A 103 4.15 -7.07 4.07
C PRO A 103 5.60 -6.59 4.22
N ALA A 104 6.48 -7.01 3.32
CA ALA A 104 7.85 -6.51 3.27
C ALA A 104 7.88 -5.02 2.85
N PHE A 105 9.03 -4.36 3.02
CA PHE A 105 9.15 -2.93 2.73
C PHE A 105 8.82 -2.61 1.26
N GLU A 106 9.27 -3.47 0.37
CA GLU A 106 9.12 -3.41 -1.08
C GLU A 106 7.64 -3.39 -1.49
N HIS A 107 6.82 -4.23 -0.86
CA HIS A 107 5.38 -4.28 -1.11
C HIS A 107 4.71 -2.95 -0.73
N ALA A 108 5.14 -2.32 0.36
CA ALA A 108 4.58 -1.04 0.78
C ALA A 108 4.98 0.10 -0.17
N VAL A 109 6.20 0.08 -0.72
CA VAL A 109 6.64 1.07 -1.71
C VAL A 109 5.80 0.96 -2.98
N VAL A 110 5.62 -0.25 -3.52
CA VAL A 110 4.80 -0.46 -4.73
C VAL A 110 3.33 -0.13 -4.47
N ALA A 111 2.78 -0.56 -3.33
CA ALA A 111 1.41 -0.25 -2.94
C ALA A 111 1.15 1.26 -2.80
N ASN A 112 2.14 2.03 -2.35
CA ASN A 112 2.05 3.49 -2.31
C ASN A 112 1.86 4.07 -3.73
N CYS A 113 2.63 3.58 -4.72
CA CYS A 113 2.45 3.98 -6.12
C CYS A 113 1.06 3.62 -6.65
N VAL A 114 0.56 2.40 -6.39
CA VAL A 114 -0.79 1.96 -6.78
C VAL A 114 -1.85 2.87 -6.18
N ALA A 115 -1.81 3.10 -4.86
CA ALA A 115 -2.78 3.95 -4.16
C ALA A 115 -2.78 5.38 -4.70
N ARG A 116 -1.59 5.96 -4.94
CA ARG A 116 -1.45 7.30 -5.52
C ARG A 116 -2.08 7.39 -6.91
N LEU A 117 -1.87 6.40 -7.77
CA LEU A 117 -2.42 6.40 -9.13
C LEU A 117 -3.94 6.24 -9.13
N LEU A 118 -4.49 5.34 -8.31
CA LEU A 118 -5.93 5.14 -8.19
C LEU A 118 -6.64 6.39 -7.65
N LEU A 119 -6.06 7.05 -6.63
CA LEU A 119 -6.59 8.32 -6.11
C LEU A 119 -6.54 9.43 -7.15
N ALA A 120 -5.45 9.52 -7.93
CA ALA A 120 -5.33 10.50 -9.02
C ALA A 120 -6.35 10.24 -10.14
N ALA A 121 -6.66 8.97 -10.42
CA ALA A 121 -7.71 8.55 -11.35
C ALA A 121 -9.13 8.70 -10.78
N GLN A 122 -9.27 9.06 -9.49
CA GLN A 122 -10.54 9.10 -8.76
C GLN A 122 -11.29 7.75 -8.73
N ASP A 123 -10.55 6.65 -8.88
CA ASP A 123 -11.10 5.29 -8.78
C ASP A 123 -11.07 4.82 -7.33
N TYR A 124 -12.03 5.35 -6.55
CA TYR A 124 -12.12 5.09 -5.11
C TYR A 124 -12.76 3.75 -4.75
N ASP A 125 -13.49 3.17 -5.70
CA ASP A 125 -14.29 1.97 -5.46
C ASP A 125 -13.51 0.70 -5.84
N SER A 126 -12.32 0.84 -6.42
CA SER A 126 -11.40 -0.25 -6.69
C SER A 126 -10.98 -0.94 -5.38
N PRO A 127 -11.14 -2.29 -5.27
CA PRO A 127 -10.70 -3.02 -4.08
C PRO A 127 -9.19 -2.88 -3.87
N LEU A 128 -8.45 -2.71 -4.98
CA LEU A 128 -7.00 -2.56 -4.98
C LEU A 128 -6.54 -1.31 -4.23
N LEU A 129 -7.37 -0.26 -4.18
CA LEU A 129 -7.05 0.98 -3.45
C LEU A 129 -6.96 0.73 -1.94
N ALA A 130 -7.99 0.11 -1.36
CA ALA A 130 -8.03 -0.18 0.07
C ALA A 130 -6.90 -1.14 0.46
N GLU A 131 -6.69 -2.22 -0.31
CA GLU A 131 -5.58 -3.17 -0.10
C GLU A 131 -4.21 -2.48 -0.09
N SER A 132 -3.99 -1.56 -1.04
CA SER A 132 -2.74 -0.84 -1.17
C SER A 132 -2.49 0.07 0.03
N ILE A 133 -3.49 0.84 0.45
CA ILE A 133 -3.36 1.73 1.62
C ILE A 133 -3.16 0.91 2.90
N VAL A 134 -3.83 -0.23 3.06
CA VAL A 134 -3.63 -1.14 4.20
C VAL A 134 -2.20 -1.69 4.20
N THR A 135 -1.67 -2.09 3.04
CA THR A 135 -0.29 -2.58 2.91
C THR A 135 0.73 -1.53 3.37
N VAL A 136 0.55 -0.28 2.92
CA VAL A 136 1.38 0.86 3.36
C VAL A 136 1.26 1.07 4.86
N GLY A 137 0.03 1.13 5.39
CA GLY A 137 -0.22 1.40 6.79
C GLY A 137 0.29 0.31 7.74
N ARG A 138 0.22 -0.96 7.35
CA ARG A 138 0.73 -2.09 8.16
C ARG A 138 2.26 -2.13 8.22
N ARG A 139 2.95 -1.75 7.14
CA ARG A 139 4.42 -1.81 7.09
C ARG A 139 5.10 -0.51 7.50
N LEU A 140 4.61 0.62 7.02
CA LEU A 140 5.21 1.94 7.25
C LEU A 140 4.49 2.75 8.33
N GLY A 141 3.36 2.26 8.83
CA GLY A 141 2.56 2.94 9.87
C GLY A 141 1.56 3.95 9.31
N VAL A 142 0.61 4.33 10.15
CA VAL A 142 -0.54 5.19 9.77
C VAL A 142 -0.16 6.61 9.33
N LEU A 143 1.00 7.12 9.72
CA LEU A 143 1.49 8.43 9.28
C LEU A 143 1.78 8.46 7.77
N ASN A 144 2.13 7.31 7.19
CA ASN A 144 2.45 7.21 5.76
C ASN A 144 1.21 7.14 4.86
N ILE A 145 0.00 7.04 5.43
CA ILE A 145 -1.26 7.00 4.66
C ILE A 145 -2.07 8.30 4.76
N GLU A 146 -1.63 9.29 5.54
CA GLU A 146 -2.41 10.52 5.82
C GLU A 146 -2.85 11.22 4.54
N ARG A 147 -1.95 11.37 3.56
CA ARG A 147 -2.28 11.98 2.27
C ARG A 147 -3.36 11.20 1.50
N HIS A 148 -3.35 9.86 1.59
CA HIS A 148 -4.36 9.03 0.95
C HIS A 148 -5.72 9.20 1.65
N ILE A 149 -5.71 9.20 2.98
CA ILE A 149 -6.90 9.41 3.80
C ILE A 149 -7.49 10.80 3.56
N GLU A 150 -6.66 11.85 3.47
CA GLU A 150 -7.10 13.21 3.21
C GLU A 150 -7.76 13.35 1.83
N ALA A 151 -7.22 12.67 0.80
CA ALA A 151 -7.86 12.61 -0.52
C ALA A 151 -9.21 11.86 -0.48
N LEU A 152 -9.31 10.76 0.27
CA LEU A 152 -10.57 10.03 0.46
C LEU A 152 -11.60 10.84 1.25
N ASP A 153 -11.15 11.61 2.24
CA ASP A 153 -12.01 12.47 3.06
C ASP A 153 -12.58 13.62 2.21
N GLN A 154 -11.75 14.26 1.38
CA GLN A 154 -12.18 15.28 0.41
C GLN A 154 -13.15 14.69 -0.64
N ALA A 155 -12.95 13.44 -1.04
CA ALA A 155 -13.85 12.71 -1.93
C ALA A 155 -15.10 12.13 -1.20
N ASP A 156 -15.20 12.34 0.10
CA ASP A 156 -16.25 11.83 0.99
C ASP A 156 -16.47 10.32 0.82
N ARG A 157 -15.35 9.58 0.94
CA ARG A 157 -15.23 8.11 0.92
C ARG A 157 -14.90 7.58 2.32
N VAL A 158 -15.70 7.99 3.29
CA VAL A 158 -15.55 7.69 4.71
C VAL A 158 -15.64 6.18 5.00
N GLU A 159 -16.42 5.44 4.21
CA GLU A 159 -16.53 3.98 4.33
C GLU A 159 -15.18 3.29 4.07
N VAL A 160 -14.46 3.73 3.03
CA VAL A 160 -13.13 3.20 2.67
C VAL A 160 -12.11 3.57 3.76
N ILE A 161 -12.15 4.81 4.26
CA ILE A 161 -11.26 5.27 5.35
C ILE A 161 -11.42 4.38 6.58
N ARG A 162 -12.65 4.12 7.02
CA ARG A 162 -12.91 3.26 8.18
C ARG A 162 -12.44 1.83 7.97
N ASP A 163 -12.70 1.26 6.79
CA ASP A 163 -12.22 -0.08 6.44
C ASP A 163 -10.70 -0.17 6.55
N VAL A 164 -9.98 0.79 5.93
CA VAL A 164 -8.52 0.86 5.98
C VAL A 164 -7.99 0.92 7.42
N TYR A 165 -8.49 1.81 8.27
CA TYR A 165 -8.02 1.93 9.65
C TYR A 165 -8.26 0.66 10.48
N ASN A 166 -9.45 0.06 10.35
CA ASN A 166 -9.80 -1.17 11.05
C ASN A 166 -8.93 -2.35 10.61
N ARG A 167 -8.56 -2.41 9.32
CA ARG A 167 -7.70 -3.46 8.77
C ARG A 167 -6.22 -3.29 9.12
N ILE A 168 -5.73 -2.05 9.28
CA ILE A 168 -4.37 -1.80 9.74
C ILE A 168 -4.22 -2.17 11.23
N GLN A 169 -5.20 -1.82 12.05
CA GLN A 169 -5.19 -2.03 13.51
C GLN A 169 -6.29 -3.01 13.94
N ALA A 170 -6.21 -4.25 13.45
CA ALA A 170 -7.20 -5.27 13.76
C ALA A 170 -7.35 -5.46 15.28
N GLY A 171 -8.60 -5.39 15.76
CA GLY A 171 -8.93 -5.58 17.18
C GLY A 171 -8.93 -4.32 18.04
N VAL A 172 -8.56 -3.16 17.49
CA VAL A 172 -8.68 -1.87 18.19
C VAL A 172 -10.04 -1.23 17.88
N ASP A 173 -10.81 -0.85 18.89
CA ASP A 173 -12.03 -0.07 18.69
C ASP A 173 -11.67 1.38 18.32
N GLN A 174 -11.95 1.73 17.06
CA GLN A 174 -11.68 3.06 16.49
C GLN A 174 -12.93 3.97 16.53
N SER A 175 -14.05 3.55 17.11
CA SER A 175 -15.33 4.28 17.06
C SER A 175 -15.23 5.71 17.58
N SER A 176 -14.53 5.91 18.71
CA SER A 176 -14.31 7.24 19.30
C SER A 176 -13.43 8.13 18.42
N PHE A 177 -12.40 7.55 17.79
CA PHE A 177 -11.54 8.26 16.85
C PHE A 177 -12.31 8.69 15.60
N PHE A 178 -13.12 7.80 15.03
CA PHE A 178 -13.98 8.13 13.89
C PHE A 178 -15.02 9.19 14.25
N ALA A 179 -15.64 9.14 15.43
CA ALA A 179 -16.55 10.18 15.89
C ALA A 179 -15.87 11.54 16.02
N LEU A 180 -14.64 11.58 16.58
CA LEU A 180 -13.86 12.81 16.71
C LEU A 180 -13.51 13.43 15.34
N LYS A 181 -13.22 12.58 14.34
CA LYS A 181 -12.93 13.01 12.96
C LYS A 181 -14.19 13.31 12.13
N GLY A 182 -15.38 13.02 12.64
CA GLY A 182 -16.64 13.18 11.90
C GLY A 182 -16.90 12.05 10.89
N TRP A 183 -16.23 10.91 11.01
CA TRP A 183 -16.31 9.75 10.11
C TRP A 183 -17.32 8.68 10.57
N ASN A 184 -18.24 9.01 11.47
CA ASN A 184 -19.14 8.04 12.12
C ASN A 184 -20.47 7.78 11.38
N TYR A 185 -20.67 8.32 10.19
CA TYR A 185 -21.92 8.19 9.43
C TYR A 185 -21.75 7.31 8.18
N ASP A 186 -22.88 6.79 7.67
CA ASP A 186 -22.94 6.03 6.43
C ASP A 186 -23.69 6.84 5.36
N ARG A 187 -22.97 7.26 4.31
CA ARG A 187 -23.50 8.13 3.27
C ARG A 187 -24.35 7.37 2.25
N SER A 188 -24.15 6.05 2.12
CA SER A 188 -25.00 5.22 1.25
C SER A 188 -26.46 5.27 1.71
N SER A 189 -26.68 5.27 3.03
CA SER A 189 -27.99 5.43 3.64
C SER A 189 -28.61 6.81 3.40
N VAL A 190 -27.80 7.87 3.38
CA VAL A 190 -28.25 9.26 3.17
C VAL A 190 -28.60 9.48 1.70
N ARG A 191 -27.73 9.08 0.76
CA ARG A 191 -27.98 9.17 -0.68
C ARG A 191 -29.19 8.32 -1.11
N GLN A 192 -29.35 7.11 -0.57
CA GLN A 192 -30.53 6.28 -0.85
C GLN A 192 -31.82 6.90 -0.32
N LYS A 193 -31.80 7.51 0.87
CA LYS A 193 -32.96 8.24 1.43
C LYS A 193 -33.32 9.47 0.60
N GLN A 194 -32.32 10.21 0.13
CA GLN A 194 -32.50 11.42 -0.69
C GLN A 194 -33.02 11.08 -2.09
N ALA A 195 -32.44 10.08 -2.76
CA ALA A 195 -32.91 9.57 -4.05
C ALA A 195 -34.32 8.95 -3.98
N ARG A 196 -34.68 8.28 -2.86
CA ARG A 196 -36.06 7.81 -2.64
C ARG A 196 -37.03 8.98 -2.56
N ARG A 197 -36.70 10.04 -1.79
CA ARG A 197 -37.54 11.24 -1.63
C ARG A 197 -37.75 11.98 -2.95
N GLU A 198 -36.71 12.12 -3.76
CA GLU A 198 -36.79 12.75 -5.09
C GLU A 198 -37.69 11.95 -6.04
N ARG A 199 -37.61 10.61 -6.03
CA ARG A 199 -38.50 9.74 -6.81
C ARG A 199 -39.96 9.78 -6.34
N THR A 200 -40.22 9.91 -5.03
CA THR A 200 -41.60 10.10 -4.55
C THR A 200 -42.16 11.46 -4.96
N CYS A 201 -41.38 12.53 -4.91
CA CYS A 201 -41.81 13.86 -5.37
C CYS A 201 -42.12 13.89 -6.87
N LEU A 202 -41.32 13.22 -7.71
CA LEU A 202 -41.57 13.11 -9.15
C LEU A 202 -42.87 12.35 -9.46
N LYS A 203 -43.11 11.21 -8.79
CA LYS A 203 -44.35 10.44 -8.96
C LYS A 203 -45.60 11.19 -8.51
N SER A 204 -45.52 11.95 -7.41
CA SER A 204 -46.63 12.79 -6.95
C SER A 204 -46.89 14.01 -7.86
N GLY A 205 -45.93 14.39 -8.71
CA GLY A 205 -46.10 15.45 -9.70
C GLY A 205 -46.76 14.97 -11.00
N GLU A 206 -46.53 13.73 -11.41
CA GLU A 206 -47.18 13.11 -12.59
C GLU A 206 -48.63 12.69 -12.35
N GLU A 207 -49.03 12.36 -11.11
CA GLU A 207 -50.42 12.05 -10.77
C GLU A 207 -51.32 13.30 -10.61
N ALA A 208 -50.74 14.50 -10.67
CA ALA A 208 -51.43 15.78 -10.46
C ALA A 208 -51.74 16.56 -11.76
N THR A 209 -51.51 15.96 -12.93
CA THR A 209 -51.84 16.51 -14.27
C THR A 209 -52.82 15.62 -15.01
#